data_AF-A0A820L8K5-F1
#
_entry.id   AF-A0A820L8K5-F1
#
_cell.length_a   1.000
_cell.length_b   1.000
_cell.length_c   1.000
_cell.angle_alpha   90.00
_cell.angle_beta   90.00
_cell.angle_gamma   90.00
#
_symmetry.space_group_name_H-M   'P 1'
#
loop_
_entity.id
_entity.type
_entity.pdbx_description
1 polymer ?
#
loop_
_entity_poly.entity_id
_entity_poly.type
_entity_poly.pdbx_seq_one_letter_code
_entity_poly.pdbx_strand_id
1 'polypeptide(L)'
;MPQEKITSNQALQWCQTFLRGAWSTITVEQMHIDRVPGALSNYIYCCTLPDNIQTENNEPRKVLLKIYGEAHAKHRGTLLIDSIVCALLSERKIGPYVH
;
A
#
# COMPACT_ATOMS: atom_id res chain seq x y z
N MET A 1 -10.90 -10.06 -18.98
CA MET A 1 -11.08 -8.66 -18.54
C MET A 1 -9.73 -8.15 -18.08
N PRO A 2 -9.28 -6.95 -18.48
CA PRO A 2 -7.90 -6.54 -18.26
C PRO A 2 -7.68 -6.30 -16.77
N GLN A 3 -6.65 -6.94 -16.22
CA GLN A 3 -6.23 -6.76 -14.85
C GLN A 3 -5.71 -5.34 -14.69
N GLU A 4 -6.36 -4.52 -13.85
CA GLU A 4 -5.88 -3.17 -13.52
C GLU A 4 -4.59 -3.26 -12.70
N LYS A 5 -3.49 -3.46 -13.43
CA LYS A 5 -2.14 -3.41 -12.92
C LYS A 5 -1.79 -1.94 -12.71
N ILE A 6 -1.56 -1.53 -11.46
CA ILE A 6 -1.05 -0.18 -11.18
C ILE A 6 0.37 -0.05 -11.72
N THR A 7 0.73 1.16 -12.13
CA THR A 7 2.10 1.48 -12.53
C THR A 7 2.96 1.80 -11.31
N SER A 8 4.29 1.62 -11.42
CA SER A 8 5.23 1.99 -10.35
C SER A 8 5.13 3.49 -10.00
N ASN A 9 4.85 4.35 -10.98
CA ASN A 9 4.64 5.79 -10.75
C ASN A 9 3.40 6.07 -9.92
N GLN A 10 2.28 5.39 -10.18
CA GLN A 10 1.07 5.52 -9.36
C GLN A 10 1.30 5.03 -7.92
N ALA A 11 1.97 3.89 -7.77
CA ALA A 11 2.31 3.36 -6.45
C ALA A 11 3.20 4.33 -5.66
N LEU A 12 4.22 4.92 -6.32
CA LEU A 12 5.08 5.93 -5.71
C LEU A 12 4.28 7.17 -5.31
N GLN A 13 3.41 7.69 -6.19
CA GLN A 13 2.61 8.88 -5.91
C GLN A 13 1.75 8.69 -4.66
N TRP A 14 1.13 7.52 -4.49
CA TRP A 14 0.38 7.20 -3.27
C TRP A 14 1.30 7.14 -2.05
N CYS A 15 2.43 6.43 -2.13
CA CYS A 15 3.39 6.38 -1.03
C CYS A 15 3.88 7.77 -0.61
N GLN A 16 4.22 8.63 -1.58
CA GLN A 16 4.61 10.03 -1.34
C GLN A 16 3.51 10.84 -0.66
N THR A 17 2.25 10.62 -1.05
CA THR A 17 1.10 11.34 -0.49
C THR A 17 0.80 10.95 0.95
N PHE A 18 0.91 9.65 1.28
CA PHE A 18 0.43 9.12 2.57
C PHE A 18 1.52 8.86 3.61
N LEU A 19 2.75 8.50 3.21
CA LEU A 19 3.77 8.00 4.15
C LEU A 19 4.75 9.08 4.63
N ARG A 20 4.87 10.20 3.89
CA ARG A 20 5.79 11.32 4.19
C ARG A 20 7.24 10.83 4.41
N GLY A 21 8.09 11.65 5.01
CA GLY A 21 9.47 11.30 5.36
C GLY A 21 10.29 10.88 4.13
N ALA A 22 11.10 9.84 4.26
CA ALA A 22 11.90 9.32 3.15
C ALA A 22 11.07 9.01 1.88
N TRP A 23 9.79 8.62 2.00
CA TRP A 23 8.98 8.33 0.83
C TRP A 23 8.73 9.54 -0.07
N SER A 24 8.74 10.77 0.46
CA SER A 24 8.49 11.98 -0.34
C SER A 24 9.69 12.40 -1.19
N THR A 25 10.88 11.90 -0.91
CA THR A 25 12.13 12.32 -1.58
C THR A 25 12.63 11.32 -2.61
N ILE A 26 12.17 10.07 -2.57
CA ILE A 26 12.63 9.02 -3.49
C ILE A 26 12.00 9.11 -4.88
N THR A 27 12.73 8.60 -5.87
CA THR A 27 12.24 8.40 -7.24
C THR A 27 11.70 6.99 -7.46
N VAL A 28 11.01 6.78 -8.59
CA VAL A 28 10.37 5.51 -8.91
C VAL A 28 11.39 4.40 -9.18
N GLU A 29 12.58 4.76 -9.64
CA GLU A 29 13.70 3.83 -9.89
C GLU A 29 14.34 3.36 -8.59
N GLN A 30 14.27 4.18 -7.54
CA GLN A 30 14.77 3.81 -6.22
C GLN A 30 13.77 2.91 -5.49
N MET A 31 12.47 3.13 -5.68
CA MET A 31 11.44 2.30 -5.04
C MET A 31 11.45 0.87 -5.56
N HIS A 32 11.46 -0.11 -4.66
CA HIS A 32 11.18 -1.50 -5.04
C HIS A 32 9.69 -1.80 -4.94
N ILE A 33 9.10 -2.39 -5.99
CA ILE A 33 7.68 -2.76 -6.03
C ILE A 33 7.50 -4.20 -6.54
N ASP A 34 6.95 -5.05 -5.69
CA ASP A 34 6.61 -6.43 -6.02
C ASP A 34 5.11 -6.67 -5.91
N ARG A 35 4.57 -7.45 -6.85
CA ARG A 35 3.22 -8.00 -6.69
C ARG A 35 3.25 -9.15 -5.69
N VAL A 36 2.40 -9.10 -4.68
CA VAL A 36 2.22 -10.22 -3.73
C VAL A 36 1.26 -11.25 -4.36
N PRO A 37 1.73 -12.48 -4.65
CA PRO A 37 0.89 -13.53 -5.20
C PRO A 37 -0.06 -14.10 -4.12
N GLY A 38 -1.21 -14.65 -4.55
CA GLY A 38 -2.15 -15.34 -3.66
C GLY A 38 -3.37 -14.53 -3.21
N ALA A 39 -3.46 -13.24 -3.55
CA ALA A 39 -4.67 -12.46 -3.35
C ALA A 39 -5.66 -12.72 -4.51
N LEU A 40 -6.76 -13.41 -4.23
CA LEU A 40 -7.75 -13.85 -5.24
C LEU A 40 -8.60 -12.71 -5.80
N SER A 41 -8.80 -11.64 -5.02
CA SER A 41 -9.76 -10.56 -5.32
C SER A 41 -9.16 -9.15 -5.27
N ASN A 42 -7.98 -8.98 -4.67
CA ASN A 42 -7.33 -7.68 -4.50
C ASN A 42 -5.94 -7.72 -5.13
N TYR A 43 -5.52 -6.65 -5.81
CA TYR A 43 -4.12 -6.53 -6.21
C TYR A 43 -3.34 -5.98 -5.02
N ILE A 44 -2.48 -6.82 -4.45
CA ILE A 44 -1.61 -6.41 -3.35
C ILE A 44 -0.20 -6.21 -3.89
N TYR A 45 0.36 -5.03 -3.64
CA TYR A 45 1.74 -4.69 -3.97
C TYR A 45 2.51 -4.40 -2.69
N CYS A 46 3.74 -4.88 -2.64
CA CYS A 46 4.70 -4.57 -1.59
C CYS A 46 5.66 -3.51 -2.11
N CYS A 47 5.62 -2.30 -1.53
CA CYS A 47 6.55 -1.22 -1.84
C CYS A 47 7.60 -1.13 -0.73
N THR A 48 8.87 -0.99 -1.10
CA THR A 48 9.99 -0.96 -0.14
C THR A 48 10.96 0.18 -0.44
N LEU A 49 11.40 0.89 0.61
CA LEU A 49 12.51 1.84 0.55
C LEU A 49 13.85 1.10 0.46
N PRO A 50 14.79 1.57 -0.36
CA PRO A 50 16.16 1.06 -0.37
C PRO A 50 16.90 1.24 0.96
N ASP A 51 17.76 0.26 1.31
CA ASP A 51 18.56 0.25 2.54
C ASP A 51 19.55 1.41 2.68
N ASN A 52 19.94 2.03 1.57
CA ASN A 52 20.80 3.20 1.56
C ASN A 52 20.07 4.52 1.86
N ILE A 53 18.73 4.51 2.03
CA ILE A 53 17.95 5.71 2.32
C ILE A 53 17.65 5.77 3.82
N GLN A 54 18.12 6.84 4.44
CA GLN A 54 17.88 7.16 5.84
C GLN A 54 16.42 7.58 6.02
N THR A 55 15.73 6.90 6.93
CA THR A 55 14.40 7.28 7.39
C THR A 55 14.56 8.26 8.54
N GLU A 56 14.00 9.46 8.42
CA GLU A 56 14.22 10.54 9.40
C GLU A 56 13.23 10.50 10.55
N ASN A 57 12.08 9.84 10.37
CA ASN A 57 11.05 9.68 11.39
C ASN A 57 10.69 8.20 11.56
N ASN A 58 9.50 7.96 12.13
CA ASN A 58 8.96 6.63 12.37
C ASN A 58 8.26 6.04 11.13
N GLU A 59 8.64 6.47 9.91
CA GLU A 59 8.03 5.96 8.69
C GLU A 59 8.40 4.49 8.41
N PRO A 60 7.46 3.69 7.90
CA PRO A 60 7.73 2.29 7.58
C PRO A 60 8.62 2.17 6.34
N ARG A 61 9.62 1.30 6.39
CA ARG A 61 10.47 0.98 5.23
C ARG A 61 9.77 0.10 4.18
N LYS A 62 8.72 -0.61 4.59
CA LYS A 62 7.94 -1.51 3.73
C LYS A 62 6.45 -1.28 3.97
N VAL A 63 5.70 -1.15 2.89
CA VAL A 63 4.25 -0.95 2.92
C VAL A 63 3.53 -1.88 1.96
N LEU A 64 2.27 -2.18 2.26
CA LEU A 64 1.40 -2.98 1.42
C LEU A 64 0.31 -2.09 0.82
N LEU A 65 0.28 -1.97 -0.50
CA LEU A 65 -0.79 -1.31 -1.24
C LEU A 65 -1.83 -2.35 -1.64
N LYS A 66 -3.04 -2.26 -1.09
CA LYS A 66 -4.19 -3.11 -1.44
C LYS A 66 -5.11 -2.34 -2.38
N ILE A 67 -5.16 -2.74 -3.64
CA ILE A 67 -5.97 -2.11 -4.69
C ILE A 67 -7.22 -2.93 -4.94
N TYR A 68 -8.36 -2.26 -4.82
CA TYR A 68 -9.68 -2.81 -5.11
C TYR A 68 -10.12 -2.32 -6.49
N GLY A 69 -10.30 -3.22 -7.45
CA GLY A 69 -10.79 -2.87 -8.79
C GLY A 69 -12.29 -2.51 -8.80
N GLU A 70 -12.77 -1.98 -9.93
CA GLU A 70 -14.16 -1.50 -10.09
C GLU A 70 -15.26 -2.55 -9.76
N ALA A 71 -14.96 -3.84 -9.90
CA ALA A 71 -15.88 -4.91 -9.50
C ALA A 71 -16.22 -4.90 -8.00
N HIS A 72 -15.29 -4.43 -7.15
CA HIS A 72 -15.51 -4.23 -5.71
C HIS A 72 -16.06 -2.84 -5.38
N ALA A 73 -15.80 -1.83 -6.23
CA ALA A 73 -16.32 -0.47 -6.04
C ALA A 73 -17.86 -0.38 -6.11
N LYS A 74 -18.53 -1.36 -6.75
CA LYS A 74 -20.00 -1.48 -6.72
C LYS A 74 -20.58 -1.69 -5.32
N HIS A 75 -19.78 -2.14 -4.36
CA HIS A 75 -20.20 -2.33 -2.97
C HIS A 75 -19.35 -1.45 -2.03
N ARG A 76 -19.57 -0.12 -2.07
CA ARG A 76 -18.91 0.85 -1.16
C ARG A 76 -18.95 0.45 0.32
N GLY A 77 -19.98 -0.30 0.75
CA GLY A 77 -20.09 -0.82 2.13
C GLY A 77 -19.00 -1.83 2.50
N THR A 78 -18.56 -2.68 1.57
CA THR A 78 -17.53 -3.70 1.82
C THR A 78 -16.16 -3.05 1.99
N LEU A 79 -15.84 -2.00 1.22
CA LEU A 79 -14.60 -1.24 1.37
C LEU A 79 -14.51 -0.53 2.74
N LEU A 80 -15.65 0.00 3.21
CA LEU A 80 -15.74 0.63 4.52
C LEU A 80 -15.54 -0.39 5.65
N ILE A 81 -16.18 -1.55 5.55
CA ILE A 81 -16.05 -2.63 6.54
C ILE A 81 -14.60 -3.15 6.58
N ASP A 82 -13.99 -3.43 5.42
CA ASP A 82 -12.59 -3.87 5.34
C ASP A 82 -11.63 -2.84 5.99
N SER A 83 -11.87 -1.55 5.76
CA SER A 83 -11.06 -0.47 6.33
C SER A 83 -11.20 -0.39 7.85
N ILE A 84 -12.43 -0.48 8.37
CA ILE A 84 -12.71 -0.49 9.82
C ILE A 84 -12.10 -1.74 10.47
N VAL A 85 -12.24 -2.91 9.85
CA VAL A 85 -11.66 -4.17 10.36
C VAL A 85 -10.13 -4.08 10.41
N CYS A 86 -9.48 -3.58 9.35
CA CYS A 86 -8.02 -3.38 9.35
C CYS A 86 -7.58 -2.39 10.45
N ALA A 87 -8.28 -1.26 10.60
CA ALA A 87 -7.97 -0.29 11.65
C ALA A 87 -8.11 -0.91 13.06
N LEU A 88 -9.23 -1.61 13.34
CA LEU A 88 -9.45 -2.29 14.61
C LEU A 88 -8.42 -3.39 14.91
N LEU A 89 -7.99 -4.15 13.90
CA LEU A 89 -6.97 -5.18 14.05
C LEU A 89 -5.57 -4.58 14.27
N SER A 90 -5.26 -3.46 13.60
CA SER A 90 -4.04 -2.68 13.80
C SER A 90 -3.96 -2.11 15.21
N GLU A 91 -5.05 -1.49 15.71
CA GLU A 91 -5.12 -0.97 17.09
C GLU A 91 -4.89 -2.06 18.14
N ARG A 92 -5.33 -3.29 17.87
CA ARG A 92 -5.15 -4.44 18.77
C ARG A 92 -3.82 -5.18 18.61
N LYS A 93 -2.94 -4.75 17.69
CA LYS A 93 -1.67 -5.42 17.32
C LYS A 93 -1.84 -6.84 16.77
N ILE A 94 -3.01 -7.14 16.18
CA ILE A 94 -3.36 -8.47 15.64
C ILE A 94 -3.33 -8.45 14.09
N GLY A 95 -3.11 -7.30 13.46
CA GLY A 95 -3.02 -7.14 12.01
C GLY A 95 -1.91 -6.20 11.54
N PRO A 96 -1.72 -6.04 10.23
CA PRO A 96 -0.77 -5.08 9.66
C PRO A 96 -1.11 -3.65 10.11
N TYR A 97 -0.09 -2.87 10.45
CA TYR A 97 -0.27 -1.48 10.91
C TYR A 97 -0.91 -0.62 9.83
N VAL A 98 -1.99 0.07 10.19
CA VAL A 98 -2.66 1.08 9.35
C VAL A 98 -2.22 2.45 9.85
N HIS A 99 -1.55 3.23 8.99
CA HIS A 99 -1.16 4.63 9.24
C HIS A 99 -2.14 5.60 8.61
#